data_AF-A0A7Y1SUQ9-F1
#
_entry.id   AF-A0A7Y1SUQ9-F1
#
_cell.length_a   1.000
_cell.length_b   1.000
_cell.length_c   1.000
_cell.angle_alpha   90.00
_cell.angle_beta   90.00
_cell.angle_gamma   90.00
#
_symmetry.space_group_name_H-M   'P 1'
#
loop_
_entity.id
_entity.type
_entity.pdbx_description
1 polymer ?
#
loop_
_entity_poly.entity_id
_entity_poly.type
_entity_poly.pdbx_seq_one_letter_code
_entity_poly.pdbx_strand_id
1 'polypeptide(L)'
;MRRILAAVVAGCVLAACGGGTPVPTVPSALAGPMAVPAGTASAITGAPADLSIINTHHDLLLSSGSRIRFGTQADPATVTLGPTDGGEPSWPPYDGKHSLNFQMPKETPVLAPLDLRFVGFKNRSAAYRQDTDEDESLSPFDDLDLCFEAVGDDWPGMVVCVYHLYTSPLLTAHLEHEACGIQERWDGGGAEAGRIYYLSNSTERSARDPESCRPLLGSVIERGELIGYSGQVGDNSHSAFRFKVRSGDPNPLTEAGDPYLHWVQPSVFFYWQCFEPDAVFQPGVLAYPFDCELIP
;
A
#
# COMPACT_ATOMS: atom_id res chain seq x y z
N MET A 1 1.92 64.94 45.84
CA MET A 1 3.28 65.48 45.68
C MET A 1 3.85 64.93 44.37
N ARG A 2 4.03 65.80 43.35
CA ARG A 2 5.33 66.07 42.64
C ARG A 2 5.89 64.84 41.90
N ARG A 3 6.05 64.77 40.57
CA ARG A 3 6.38 65.76 39.51
C ARG A 3 6.06 65.15 38.11
N ILE A 4 5.46 65.90 37.17
CA ILE A 4 6.01 66.54 35.93
C ILE A 4 6.20 65.54 34.76
N LEU A 5 5.42 65.54 33.66
CA LEU A 5 5.24 66.47 32.50
C LEU A 5 6.28 66.35 31.36
N ALA A 6 5.83 65.96 30.15
CA ALA A 6 6.10 66.56 28.82
C ALA A 6 5.48 65.65 27.72
N ALA A 7 4.41 66.05 27.02
CA ALA A 7 4.34 66.87 25.78
C ALA A 7 4.04 65.96 24.55
N VAL A 8 2.79 65.80 24.14
CA VAL A 8 2.08 66.49 23.02
C VAL A 8 2.81 66.44 21.67
N VAL A 9 2.25 65.70 20.70
CA VAL A 9 1.94 66.17 19.33
C VAL A 9 0.72 65.38 18.81
N ALA A 10 -0.32 66.10 18.38
CA ALA A 10 -1.38 65.61 17.50
C ALA A 10 -1.10 66.13 16.08
N GLY A 11 -1.32 65.31 15.04
CA GLY A 11 -1.14 65.74 13.65
C GLY A 11 -1.52 64.70 12.60
N CYS A 12 -2.72 64.91 12.02
CA CYS A 12 -3.29 64.50 10.73
C CYS A 12 -2.63 63.44 9.81
N VAL A 13 -3.49 62.47 9.43
CA VAL A 13 -3.86 61.99 8.07
C VAL A 13 -2.77 61.86 6.99
N LEU A 14 -2.53 60.62 6.51
CA LEU A 14 -2.70 60.21 5.09
C LEU A 14 -2.32 58.72 4.88
N ALA A 15 -3.24 58.01 4.24
CA ALA A 15 -3.15 56.77 3.45
C ALA A 15 -1.95 55.80 3.63
N ALA A 16 -2.27 54.55 3.97
CA ALA A 16 -1.48 53.39 3.55
C ALA A 16 -2.40 52.21 3.19
N CYS A 17 -2.23 51.71 1.97
CA CYS A 17 -2.90 50.57 1.38
C CYS A 17 -2.59 49.27 2.14
N GLY A 18 -3.59 48.42 2.33
CA GLY A 18 -3.46 47.01 2.68
C GLY A 18 -4.80 46.36 2.37
N GLY A 19 -4.97 45.74 1.22
CA GLY A 19 -4.41 44.42 0.96
C GLY A 19 -5.44 43.36 1.39
N GLY A 20 -6.69 43.49 0.93
CA GLY A 20 -7.67 42.42 1.04
C GLY A 20 -7.22 41.29 0.13
N THR A 21 -6.78 40.18 0.72
CA THR A 21 -6.55 38.93 0.00
C THR A 21 -7.85 38.51 -0.68
N PRO A 22 -7.88 38.29 -2.00
CA PRO A 22 -9.04 37.70 -2.63
C PRO A 22 -9.15 36.25 -2.15
N VAL A 23 -10.27 35.91 -1.53
CA VAL A 23 -10.69 34.51 -1.34
C VAL A 23 -10.76 33.89 -2.74
N PRO A 24 -10.05 32.79 -3.03
CA PRO A 24 -10.20 32.12 -4.31
C PRO A 24 -11.59 31.48 -4.31
N THR A 25 -12.52 32.07 -5.05
CA THR A 25 -13.73 31.37 -5.49
C THR A 25 -13.29 30.18 -6.33
N VAL A 26 -13.57 28.97 -5.82
CA VAL A 26 -13.42 27.70 -6.53
C VAL A 26 -14.22 27.79 -7.83
N PRO A 27 -13.60 27.62 -9.02
CA PRO A 27 -14.36 27.51 -10.26
C PRO A 27 -15.20 26.25 -10.20
N SER A 28 -16.51 26.42 -10.43
CA SER A 28 -17.45 25.32 -10.65
C SER A 28 -16.89 24.37 -11.71
N ALA A 29 -16.95 23.06 -11.42
CA ALA A 29 -16.44 21.99 -12.26
C ALA A 29 -16.86 22.18 -13.73
N LEU A 30 -15.88 22.33 -14.62
CA LEU A 30 -16.10 22.31 -16.06
C LEU A 30 -16.39 20.86 -16.47
N ALA A 31 -17.67 20.57 -16.71
CA ALA A 31 -18.11 19.37 -17.38
C ALA A 31 -17.55 19.36 -18.81
N GLY A 32 -16.55 18.52 -19.05
CA GLY A 32 -16.00 18.17 -20.37
C GLY A 32 -15.59 16.70 -20.39
N PRO A 33 -15.36 16.08 -21.57
CA PRO A 33 -15.25 14.62 -21.71
C PRO A 33 -13.98 13.98 -21.13
N MET A 34 -13.19 14.72 -20.35
CA MET A 34 -11.93 14.29 -19.73
C MET A 34 -11.77 14.86 -18.31
N ALA A 35 -12.84 14.88 -17.51
CA ALA A 35 -12.68 15.11 -16.09
C ALA A 35 -12.07 13.85 -15.48
N VAL A 36 -10.75 13.87 -15.22
CA VAL A 36 -10.09 12.84 -14.40
C VAL A 36 -10.81 12.80 -13.05
N PRO A 37 -11.43 11.68 -12.66
CA PRO A 37 -12.15 11.62 -11.40
C PRO A 37 -11.19 11.95 -10.25
N ALA A 38 -11.63 12.83 -9.35
CA ALA A 38 -10.88 13.14 -8.14
C ALA A 38 -10.59 11.85 -7.36
N GLY A 39 -9.35 11.71 -6.87
CA GLY A 39 -8.93 10.52 -6.12
C GLY A 39 -8.51 9.31 -6.95
N THR A 40 -8.22 9.46 -8.25
CA THR A 40 -7.54 8.41 -9.05
C THR A 40 -6.02 8.60 -9.02
N ALA A 41 -5.21 7.60 -9.42
CA ALA A 41 -3.76 7.85 -9.55
C ALA A 41 -3.46 9.03 -10.48
N SER A 42 -4.20 9.14 -11.58
CA SER A 42 -4.08 10.27 -12.51
C SER A 42 -4.36 11.63 -11.86
N ALA A 43 -5.18 11.68 -10.81
CA ALA A 43 -5.45 12.90 -10.06
C ALA A 43 -4.31 13.26 -9.09
N ILE A 44 -3.45 12.30 -8.72
CA ILE A 44 -2.35 12.49 -7.77
C ILE A 44 -1.03 12.71 -8.49
N THR A 45 -0.74 11.91 -9.52
CA THR A 45 0.55 11.92 -10.23
C THR A 45 0.46 12.46 -11.65
N GLY A 46 -0.76 12.69 -12.17
CA GLY A 46 -1.00 12.87 -13.59
C GLY A 46 -1.12 11.52 -14.31
N ALA A 47 -1.83 11.49 -15.44
CA ALA A 47 -1.83 10.33 -16.33
C ALA A 47 -0.48 10.24 -17.08
N PRO A 48 0.05 9.03 -17.34
CA PRO A 48 1.20 8.84 -18.21
C PRO A 48 0.95 9.46 -19.59
N ALA A 49 1.96 10.10 -20.15
CA ALA A 49 1.93 10.69 -21.49
C ALA A 49 1.82 9.62 -22.59
N ASP A 50 2.27 8.40 -22.30
CA ASP A 50 2.17 7.24 -23.19
C ASP A 50 1.44 6.12 -22.46
N LEU A 51 0.32 5.69 -23.03
CA LEU A 51 -0.52 4.61 -22.50
C LEU A 51 -0.33 3.30 -23.28
N SER A 52 0.50 3.27 -24.32
CA SER A 52 0.64 2.11 -25.21
C SER A 52 1.21 0.87 -24.50
N ILE A 53 1.99 1.08 -23.44
CA ILE A 53 2.61 0.03 -22.62
C ILE A 53 1.96 -0.12 -21.24
N ILE A 54 0.96 0.70 -20.93
CA ILE A 54 0.30 0.73 -19.63
C ILE A 54 -0.87 -0.24 -19.61
N ASN A 55 -0.98 -1.02 -18.54
CA ASN A 55 -2.04 -1.98 -18.27
C ASN A 55 -2.22 -3.04 -19.39
N THR A 56 -1.19 -3.27 -20.20
CA THR A 56 -1.23 -4.17 -21.37
C THR A 56 -1.54 -5.62 -21.02
N HIS A 57 -1.33 -6.01 -19.76
CA HIS A 57 -1.56 -7.37 -19.27
C HIS A 57 -2.85 -7.51 -18.45
N HIS A 58 -3.67 -6.45 -18.29
CA HIS A 58 -4.91 -6.55 -17.51
C HIS A 58 -5.86 -7.62 -18.05
N ASP A 59 -6.08 -7.71 -19.36
CA ASP A 59 -6.98 -8.71 -19.93
C ASP A 59 -6.52 -10.15 -19.62
N LEU A 60 -5.21 -10.39 -19.56
CA LEU A 60 -4.65 -11.68 -19.15
C LEU A 60 -4.79 -11.89 -17.64
N LEU A 61 -4.52 -10.87 -16.83
CA LEU A 61 -4.70 -10.95 -15.38
C LEU A 61 -6.17 -11.15 -14.98
N LEU A 62 -7.13 -10.82 -15.84
CA LEU A 62 -8.55 -11.11 -15.65
C LEU A 62 -8.94 -12.53 -16.10
N SER A 63 -8.08 -13.19 -16.88
CA SER A 63 -8.36 -14.51 -17.43
C SER A 63 -8.23 -15.59 -16.36
N SER A 64 -9.25 -16.44 -16.25
CA SER A 64 -9.20 -17.63 -15.40
C SER A 64 -8.20 -18.68 -15.90
N GLY A 65 -7.70 -18.58 -17.13
CA GLY A 65 -6.72 -19.52 -17.68
C GLY A 65 -5.26 -19.16 -17.36
N SER A 66 -5.01 -17.92 -16.94
CA SER A 66 -3.65 -17.41 -16.74
C SER A 66 -3.01 -17.96 -15.48
N ARG A 67 -1.70 -18.21 -15.57
CA ARG A 67 -0.89 -18.72 -14.46
C ARG A 67 -0.79 -17.71 -13.32
N ILE A 68 -0.69 -16.43 -13.67
CA ILE A 68 -0.84 -15.30 -12.73
C ILE A 68 -2.09 -14.53 -13.10
N ARG A 69 -2.95 -14.24 -12.12
CA ARG A 69 -4.19 -13.50 -12.33
C ARG A 69 -4.57 -12.69 -11.10
N PHE A 70 -5.39 -11.66 -11.30
CA PHE A 70 -6.07 -11.01 -10.20
C PHE A 70 -6.96 -12.01 -9.46
N GLY A 71 -7.04 -11.83 -8.15
CA GLY A 71 -7.99 -12.52 -7.33
C GLY A 71 -8.85 -11.57 -6.52
N THR A 72 -9.24 -12.01 -5.33
CA THR A 72 -10.18 -11.26 -4.50
C THR A 72 -9.68 -9.84 -4.28
N GLN A 73 -10.50 -8.87 -4.71
CA GLN A 73 -10.28 -7.44 -4.59
C GLN A 73 -10.44 -6.96 -3.14
N ALA A 74 -10.12 -5.70 -2.85
CA ALA A 74 -10.43 -5.14 -1.55
C ALA A 74 -11.95 -5.04 -1.34
N ASP A 75 -12.39 -5.14 -0.10
CA ASP A 75 -13.73 -4.76 0.32
C ASP A 75 -13.96 -3.28 -0.01
N PRO A 76 -14.98 -2.95 -0.83
CA PRO A 76 -15.34 -1.57 -1.15
C PRO A 76 -15.50 -0.66 0.06
N ALA A 77 -15.92 -1.19 1.22
CA ALA A 77 -16.08 -0.41 2.45
C ALA A 77 -14.74 0.05 3.06
N THR A 78 -13.63 -0.60 2.71
CA THR A 78 -12.29 -0.24 3.18
C THR A 78 -11.60 0.78 2.29
N VAL A 79 -12.07 0.92 1.04
CA VAL A 79 -11.48 1.79 0.02
C VAL A 79 -11.94 3.22 0.28
N THR A 80 -10.97 4.08 0.58
CA THR A 80 -11.22 5.45 1.05
C THR A 80 -10.70 6.52 0.10
N LEU A 81 -10.11 6.10 -1.02
CA LEU A 81 -9.67 6.98 -2.10
C LEU A 81 -9.77 6.24 -3.44
N GLY A 82 -10.39 6.88 -4.43
CA GLY A 82 -10.53 6.37 -5.79
C GLY A 82 -11.70 5.40 -5.99
N PRO A 83 -11.68 4.61 -7.07
CA PRO A 83 -12.73 3.66 -7.36
C PRO A 83 -12.83 2.59 -6.27
N THR A 84 -14.03 2.36 -5.74
CA THR A 84 -14.29 1.32 -4.73
C THR A 84 -14.51 -0.05 -5.35
N ASP A 85 -14.94 -0.09 -6.60
CA ASP A 85 -15.04 -1.31 -7.40
C ASP A 85 -13.68 -1.63 -8.03
N GLY A 86 -13.07 -2.73 -7.59
CA GLY A 86 -11.78 -3.21 -8.11
C GLY A 86 -11.87 -3.90 -9.47
N GLY A 87 -13.09 -4.06 -10.01
CA GLY A 87 -13.35 -4.80 -11.24
C GLY A 87 -13.31 -6.31 -11.03
N GLU A 88 -13.14 -7.04 -12.13
CA GLU A 88 -13.04 -8.49 -12.10
C GLU A 88 -11.67 -8.98 -11.55
N PRO A 89 -11.58 -10.19 -10.99
CA PRO A 89 -12.70 -11.06 -10.64
C PRO A 89 -13.47 -10.53 -9.42
N SER A 90 -14.79 -10.52 -9.53
CA SER A 90 -15.74 -10.02 -8.52
C SER A 90 -15.97 -10.98 -7.34
N TRP A 91 -14.95 -11.76 -6.95
CA TRP A 91 -15.06 -12.66 -5.80
C TRP A 91 -15.34 -11.85 -4.52
N PRO A 92 -16.35 -12.24 -3.72
CA PRO A 92 -16.70 -11.49 -2.52
C PRO A 92 -15.52 -11.39 -1.56
N PRO A 93 -15.08 -10.17 -1.18
CA PRO A 93 -14.11 -10.00 -0.12
C PRO A 93 -14.74 -10.31 1.24
N TYR A 94 -13.92 -10.74 2.20
CA TYR A 94 -14.32 -10.76 3.60
C TYR A 94 -14.31 -9.33 4.17
N ASP A 95 -15.11 -9.11 5.22
CA ASP A 95 -15.24 -7.81 5.89
C ASP A 95 -13.88 -7.28 6.36
N GLY A 96 -13.55 -6.04 5.96
CA GLY A 96 -12.30 -5.39 6.33
C GLY A 96 -11.08 -5.78 5.47
N LYS A 97 -11.26 -6.59 4.41
CA LYS A 97 -10.19 -6.85 3.43
C LYS A 97 -9.82 -5.55 2.69
N HIS A 98 -8.57 -5.15 2.72
CA HIS A 98 -8.09 -3.88 2.12
C HIS A 98 -6.90 -4.12 1.17
N SER A 99 -6.91 -5.25 0.48
CA SER A 99 -5.84 -5.71 -0.39
C SER A 99 -6.40 -6.36 -1.66
N LEU A 100 -5.61 -6.34 -2.72
CA LEU A 100 -5.81 -7.16 -3.92
C LEU A 100 -4.97 -8.43 -3.80
N ASN A 101 -5.59 -9.58 -4.04
CA ASN A 101 -4.85 -10.82 -4.22
C ASN A 101 -4.34 -10.93 -5.66
N PHE A 102 -3.10 -11.36 -5.83
CA PHE A 102 -2.60 -11.92 -7.07
C PHE A 102 -2.48 -13.42 -6.90
N GLN A 103 -3.33 -14.18 -7.58
CA GLN A 103 -3.19 -15.63 -7.64
C GLN A 103 -2.00 -15.96 -8.51
N MET A 104 -1.14 -16.81 -7.97
CA MET A 104 0.11 -17.24 -8.61
C MET A 104 0.57 -18.54 -7.95
N PRO A 105 1.36 -19.37 -8.64
CA PRO A 105 1.93 -20.56 -8.00
C PRO A 105 2.70 -20.20 -6.73
N LYS A 106 2.70 -21.09 -5.75
CA LYS A 106 3.56 -20.96 -4.56
C LYS A 106 5.03 -20.85 -5.00
N GLU A 107 5.82 -20.10 -4.23
CA GLU A 107 7.23 -19.82 -4.52
C GLU A 107 7.49 -19.00 -5.81
N THR A 108 6.47 -18.31 -6.33
CA THR A 108 6.67 -17.32 -7.39
C THR A 108 7.39 -16.10 -6.81
N PRO A 109 8.45 -15.58 -7.46
CA PRO A 109 9.11 -14.34 -7.04
C PRO A 109 8.13 -13.17 -7.00
N VAL A 110 8.10 -12.48 -5.86
CA VAL A 110 7.36 -11.25 -5.64
C VAL A 110 8.34 -10.08 -5.69
N LEU A 111 8.15 -9.18 -6.65
CA LEU A 111 9.06 -8.08 -6.96
C LEU A 111 8.55 -6.74 -6.46
N ALA A 112 9.45 -5.81 -6.21
CA ALA A 112 9.11 -4.45 -5.80
C ALA A 112 8.49 -3.65 -6.96
N PRO A 113 7.25 -3.11 -6.80
CA PRO A 113 6.58 -2.34 -7.85
C PRO A 113 7.22 -0.94 -8.08
N LEU A 114 8.00 -0.47 -7.12
CA LEU A 114 8.77 0.76 -7.14
C LEU A 114 9.88 0.66 -6.08
N ASP A 115 10.70 1.70 -5.93
CA ASP A 115 11.69 1.75 -4.87
C ASP A 115 11.00 1.83 -3.50
N LEU A 116 11.37 0.90 -2.61
CA LEU A 116 10.69 0.67 -1.35
C LEU A 116 11.70 0.59 -0.21
N ARG A 117 11.41 1.25 0.92
CA ARG A 117 12.13 1.06 2.18
C ARG A 117 11.41 0.04 3.03
N PHE A 118 12.08 -1.02 3.45
CA PHE A 118 11.50 -2.02 4.34
C PHE A 118 11.35 -1.46 5.76
N VAL A 119 10.11 -1.39 6.29
CA VAL A 119 9.83 -0.72 7.57
C VAL A 119 9.28 -1.63 8.66
N GLY A 120 8.75 -2.80 8.32
CA GLY A 120 8.26 -3.73 9.33
C GLY A 120 7.78 -5.05 8.76
N PHE A 121 7.64 -6.05 9.62
CA PHE A 121 7.08 -7.34 9.25
C PHE A 121 6.26 -7.96 10.37
N LYS A 122 5.39 -8.89 9.99
CA LYS A 122 4.65 -9.77 10.88
C LYS A 122 4.59 -11.18 10.28
N ASN A 123 5.29 -12.12 10.91
CA ASN A 123 5.26 -13.52 10.57
C ASN A 123 4.16 -14.23 11.37
N ARG A 124 3.09 -14.63 10.69
CA ARG A 124 1.99 -15.45 11.22
C ARG A 124 1.97 -16.86 10.64
N SER A 125 3.03 -17.23 9.90
CA SER A 125 3.07 -18.49 9.18
C SER A 125 2.96 -19.68 10.14
N ALA A 126 2.07 -20.60 9.79
CA ALA A 126 1.80 -21.80 10.56
C ALA A 126 1.53 -23.01 9.65
N ALA A 127 1.73 -24.22 10.18
CA ALA A 127 1.39 -25.43 9.45
C ALA A 127 -0.12 -25.48 9.19
N TYR A 128 -0.92 -24.98 10.12
CA TYR A 128 -2.35 -24.74 9.91
C TYR A 128 -2.89 -23.57 10.74
N ARG A 129 -4.04 -23.06 10.28
CA ARG A 129 -4.91 -22.16 11.03
C ARG A 129 -6.24 -22.84 11.27
N GLN A 130 -6.71 -22.77 12.50
CA GLN A 130 -8.04 -23.19 12.91
C GLN A 130 -8.49 -22.27 14.05
N ASP A 131 -9.51 -21.45 13.80
CA ASP A 131 -9.95 -20.41 14.75
C ASP A 131 -10.71 -21.05 15.93
N THR A 132 -11.60 -22.00 15.66
CA THR A 132 -12.29 -22.85 16.64
C THR A 132 -12.19 -24.32 16.27
N ASP A 133 -12.40 -25.23 17.22
CA ASP A 133 -12.34 -26.69 16.96
C ASP A 133 -13.42 -27.16 15.97
N GLU A 134 -14.44 -26.34 15.70
CA GLU A 134 -15.50 -26.60 14.71
C GLU A 134 -15.15 -26.10 13.30
N ASP A 135 -14.17 -25.20 13.17
CA ASP A 135 -13.75 -24.64 11.89
C ASP A 135 -12.87 -25.62 11.10
N GLU A 136 -12.95 -25.53 9.78
CA GLU A 136 -12.03 -26.25 8.90
C GLU A 136 -10.60 -25.74 9.09
N SER A 137 -9.66 -26.66 9.23
CA SER A 137 -8.24 -26.36 9.33
C SER A 137 -7.70 -25.93 7.97
N LEU A 138 -7.26 -24.69 7.84
CA LEU A 138 -6.57 -24.18 6.65
C LEU A 138 -5.09 -24.56 6.71
N SER A 139 -4.64 -25.41 5.79
CA SER A 139 -3.24 -25.87 5.72
C SER A 139 -2.74 -25.95 4.27
N PRO A 140 -1.55 -25.41 3.93
CA PRO A 140 -0.67 -24.62 4.81
C PRO A 140 -1.29 -23.24 5.14
N PHE A 141 -0.73 -22.53 6.11
CA PHE A 141 -1.08 -21.14 6.41
C PHE A 141 0.18 -20.26 6.29
N ASP A 142 0.63 -20.03 5.06
CA ASP A 142 1.73 -19.10 4.79
C ASP A 142 1.20 -17.66 4.94
N ASP A 143 1.66 -16.93 5.95
CA ASP A 143 1.15 -15.59 6.28
C ASP A 143 2.25 -14.67 6.83
N LEU A 144 3.38 -14.65 6.13
CA LEU A 144 4.40 -13.62 6.30
C LEU A 144 3.92 -12.32 5.62
N ASP A 145 3.82 -11.24 6.41
CA ASP A 145 3.45 -9.89 6.00
C ASP A 145 4.66 -8.96 6.11
N LEU A 146 5.01 -8.25 5.04
CA LEU A 146 6.08 -7.26 4.99
C LEU A 146 5.49 -5.91 4.61
N CYS A 147 5.85 -4.86 5.33
CA CYS A 147 5.43 -3.48 5.07
C CYS A 147 6.62 -2.60 4.67
N PHE A 148 6.35 -1.70 3.73
CA PHE A 148 7.29 -0.82 3.09
C PHE A 148 6.74 0.60 2.97
N GLU A 149 7.65 1.56 2.89
CA GLU A 149 7.34 2.95 2.53
C GLU A 149 8.05 3.30 1.22
N ALA A 150 7.34 3.96 0.30
CA ALA A 150 7.89 4.38 -0.98
C ALA A 150 9.10 5.30 -0.81
N VAL A 151 10.12 5.08 -1.64
CA VAL A 151 11.29 5.93 -1.79
C VAL A 151 11.11 6.73 -3.06
N GLY A 152 11.17 8.07 -2.95
CA GLY A 152 11.03 8.98 -4.09
C GLY A 152 9.78 9.85 -4.03
N ASP A 153 9.69 10.74 -5.01
CA ASP A 153 8.69 11.82 -5.05
C ASP A 153 7.43 11.45 -5.86
N ASP A 154 7.45 10.34 -6.60
CA ASP A 154 6.31 9.89 -7.42
C ASP A 154 5.09 9.53 -6.55
N TRP A 155 5.35 8.94 -5.38
CA TRP A 155 4.33 8.46 -4.45
C TRP A 155 4.70 8.81 -3.00
N PRO A 156 4.66 10.11 -2.62
CA PRO A 156 5.23 10.57 -1.37
C PRO A 156 4.50 10.02 -0.15
N GLY A 157 5.21 9.22 0.64
CA GLY A 157 4.66 8.57 1.83
C GLY A 157 3.70 7.42 1.52
N MET A 158 3.66 6.92 0.28
CA MET A 158 2.90 5.71 -0.03
C MET A 158 3.43 4.53 0.79
N VAL A 159 2.49 3.72 1.26
CA VAL A 159 2.78 2.48 1.98
C VAL A 159 2.40 1.33 1.10
N VAL A 160 3.24 0.30 1.06
CA VAL A 160 2.96 -0.98 0.41
C VAL A 160 3.15 -2.06 1.45
N CYS A 161 2.16 -2.92 1.67
CA CYS A 161 2.40 -4.16 2.39
C CYS A 161 2.00 -5.36 1.54
N VAL A 162 2.76 -6.44 1.70
CA VAL A 162 2.62 -7.68 0.95
C VAL A 162 2.49 -8.81 1.95
N TYR A 163 1.44 -9.63 1.85
CA TYR A 163 1.21 -10.74 2.75
C TYR A 163 0.72 -11.99 2.03
N HIS A 164 0.65 -13.10 2.78
CA HIS A 164 0.68 -14.45 2.25
C HIS A 164 1.96 -14.72 1.45
N LEU A 165 3.10 -14.30 1.99
CA LEU A 165 4.42 -14.73 1.52
C LEU A 165 4.82 -16.03 2.22
N TYR A 166 5.50 -16.90 1.49
CA TYR A 166 6.13 -18.10 2.06
C TYR A 166 7.43 -17.76 2.80
N THR A 167 8.28 -16.94 2.20
CA THR A 167 9.55 -16.48 2.80
C THR A 167 10.05 -15.22 2.11
N SER A 168 11.08 -14.59 2.68
CA SER A 168 11.69 -13.37 2.13
C SER A 168 13.19 -13.29 2.44
N PRO A 169 14.01 -12.81 1.48
CA PRO A 169 15.42 -12.51 1.74
C PRO A 169 15.61 -11.35 2.74
N LEU A 170 14.56 -10.57 3.01
CA LEU A 170 14.59 -9.46 3.97
C LEU A 170 14.53 -9.92 5.43
N LEU A 171 14.23 -11.20 5.67
CA LEU A 171 14.31 -11.87 6.96
C LEU A 171 15.36 -12.98 6.87
N THR A 172 16.63 -12.63 7.10
CA THR A 172 17.77 -13.49 6.76
C THR A 172 17.88 -14.80 7.57
N ALA A 173 17.12 -14.92 8.66
CA ALA A 173 17.02 -16.13 9.47
C ALA A 173 15.60 -16.75 9.46
N HIS A 174 14.73 -16.31 8.55
CA HIS A 174 13.40 -16.89 8.41
C HIS A 174 13.49 -18.37 8.04
N LEU A 175 12.68 -19.20 8.70
CA LEU A 175 12.68 -20.67 8.60
C LEU A 175 13.94 -21.37 9.16
N GLU A 176 14.99 -20.64 9.59
CA GLU A 176 16.16 -21.26 10.25
C GLU A 176 15.89 -21.60 11.71
N HIS A 177 15.02 -20.83 12.37
CA HIS A 177 14.69 -20.95 13.78
C HIS A 177 13.18 -21.05 13.98
N GLU A 178 12.73 -21.95 14.87
CA GLU A 178 11.32 -22.09 15.24
C GLU A 178 10.69 -20.76 15.69
N ALA A 179 11.46 -19.94 16.41
CA ALA A 179 11.03 -18.61 16.89
C ALA A 179 10.75 -17.59 15.77
N CYS A 180 11.21 -17.83 14.54
CA CYS A 180 10.87 -17.06 13.34
C CYS A 180 10.55 -17.98 12.16
N GLY A 181 10.02 -19.16 12.44
CA GLY A 181 9.73 -20.18 11.44
C GLY A 181 8.23 -20.34 11.26
N ILE A 182 7.86 -21.50 10.75
CA ILE A 182 6.47 -21.94 10.66
C ILE A 182 6.08 -22.50 12.03
N GLN A 183 5.09 -21.91 12.68
CA GLN A 183 4.54 -22.42 13.93
C GLN A 183 3.66 -23.65 13.66
N GLU A 184 3.42 -24.49 14.66
CA GLU A 184 2.51 -25.64 14.48
C GLU A 184 1.09 -25.17 14.15
N ARG A 185 0.52 -24.30 14.99
CA ARG A 185 -0.81 -23.71 14.85
C ARG A 185 -0.71 -22.20 15.01
N TRP A 186 -1.42 -21.45 14.17
CA TRP A 186 -1.59 -20.01 14.44
C TRP A 186 -2.58 -19.81 15.60
N ASP A 187 -2.11 -19.16 16.66
CA ASP A 187 -2.85 -18.92 17.91
C ASP A 187 -3.25 -17.44 18.11
N GLY A 188 -3.22 -16.66 17.04
CA GLY A 188 -3.41 -15.20 17.08
C GLY A 188 -2.12 -14.41 17.29
N GLY A 189 -1.00 -15.09 17.55
CA GLY A 189 0.33 -14.52 17.71
C GLY A 189 1.12 -14.36 16.41
N GLY A 190 2.42 -14.12 16.57
CA GLY A 190 3.38 -13.96 15.48
C GLY A 190 4.64 -13.21 15.91
N ALA A 191 5.73 -13.46 15.20
CA ALA A 191 6.97 -12.68 15.32
C ALA A 191 6.79 -11.40 14.50
N GLU A 192 7.00 -10.23 15.11
CA GLU A 192 6.79 -8.94 14.43
C GLU A 192 7.82 -7.90 14.89
N ALA A 193 8.25 -7.04 13.97
CA ALA A 193 9.14 -5.91 14.26
C ALA A 193 8.84 -4.72 13.34
N GLY A 194 9.26 -3.53 13.76
CA GLY A 194 9.12 -2.33 12.94
C GLY A 194 7.69 -1.81 12.87
N ARG A 195 7.34 -1.14 11.77
CA ARG A 195 6.06 -0.46 11.58
C ARG A 195 5.10 -1.34 10.78
N ILE A 196 3.94 -1.64 11.36
CA ILE A 196 2.87 -2.41 10.73
C ILE A 196 1.68 -1.50 10.45
N TYR A 197 1.03 -1.69 9.31
CA TYR A 197 -0.09 -0.87 8.87
C TYR A 197 -1.38 -1.70 8.89
N TYR A 198 -2.20 -1.48 9.91
CA TYR A 198 -3.56 -2.04 10.00
C TYR A 198 -4.58 -1.10 9.35
N LEU A 199 -5.80 -1.63 9.17
CA LEU A 199 -6.92 -0.94 8.53
C LEU A 199 -7.14 0.47 9.12
N SER A 200 -7.37 0.56 10.42
CA SER A 200 -7.63 1.83 11.14
C SER A 200 -6.48 2.35 11.99
N ASN A 201 -5.54 1.48 12.41
CA ASN A 201 -4.41 1.83 13.27
C ASN A 201 -3.07 1.64 12.53
N SER A 202 -2.30 2.72 12.42
CA SER A 202 -0.99 2.75 11.75
C SER A 202 0.07 3.51 12.57
N THR A 203 -0.21 3.75 13.86
CA THR A 203 0.80 4.21 14.84
C THR A 203 1.62 3.07 15.43
N GLU A 204 1.13 1.83 15.34
CA GLU A 204 1.76 0.69 16.00
C GLU A 204 3.09 0.35 15.33
N ARG A 205 4.16 0.77 16.00
CA ARG A 205 5.45 0.10 15.90
C ARG A 205 5.38 -1.10 16.84
N SER A 206 5.68 -2.29 16.32
CA SER A 206 5.87 -3.46 17.17
C SER A 206 6.90 -3.11 18.25
N ALA A 207 6.51 -3.32 19.52
CA ALA A 207 7.43 -3.26 20.65
C ALA A 207 8.32 -4.51 20.74
N ARG A 208 8.04 -5.52 19.90
CA ARG A 208 8.81 -6.75 19.78
C ARG A 208 9.90 -6.55 18.73
N ASP A 209 11.05 -7.16 18.96
CA ASP A 209 12.16 -7.21 18.02
C ASP A 209 12.78 -8.61 18.10
N PRO A 210 12.16 -9.61 17.46
CA PRO A 210 12.66 -10.98 17.50
C PRO A 210 13.97 -11.05 16.71
N GLU A 211 15.10 -10.97 17.43
CA GLU A 211 16.45 -11.15 16.87
C GLU A 211 16.57 -12.46 16.06
N SER A 212 15.74 -13.47 16.38
CA SER A 212 15.64 -14.74 15.66
C SER A 212 15.25 -14.60 14.19
N CYS A 213 14.60 -13.50 13.78
CA CYS A 213 14.21 -13.25 12.40
C CYS A 213 15.30 -12.56 11.57
N ARG A 214 16.26 -11.90 12.24
CA ARG A 214 17.31 -11.04 11.63
C ARG A 214 16.77 -10.18 10.48
N PRO A 215 15.82 -9.27 10.75
CA PRO A 215 15.19 -8.47 9.72
C PRO A 215 16.13 -7.37 9.20
N LEU A 216 16.13 -7.13 7.89
CA LEU A 216 16.90 -6.06 7.25
C LEU A 216 16.16 -4.71 7.29
N LEU A 217 15.54 -4.35 8.42
CA LEU A 217 14.75 -3.12 8.54
C LEU A 217 15.55 -1.89 8.12
N GLY A 218 14.95 -1.03 7.32
CA GLY A 218 15.54 0.19 6.77
C GLY A 218 16.29 0.00 5.45
N SER A 219 16.46 -1.24 4.96
CA SER A 219 16.99 -1.47 3.62
C SER A 219 16.09 -0.83 2.56
N VAL A 220 16.72 -0.38 1.48
CA VAL A 220 16.02 0.05 0.26
C VAL A 220 16.08 -1.12 -0.71
N ILE A 221 14.93 -1.41 -1.31
CA ILE A 221 14.70 -2.42 -2.34
C ILE A 221 14.31 -1.64 -3.59
N GLU A 222 15.12 -1.72 -4.63
CA GLU A 222 14.89 -1.02 -5.88
C GLU A 222 13.73 -1.67 -6.65
N ARG A 223 13.06 -0.89 -7.51
CA ARG A 223 12.01 -1.43 -8.40
C ARG A 223 12.52 -2.66 -9.15
N GLY A 224 11.72 -3.73 -9.14
CA GLY A 224 12.05 -5.01 -9.78
C GLY A 224 12.92 -5.94 -8.93
N GLU A 225 13.46 -5.50 -7.80
CA GLU A 225 14.16 -6.38 -6.87
C GLU A 225 13.20 -7.29 -6.08
N LEU A 226 13.74 -8.41 -5.59
CA LEU A 226 12.99 -9.44 -4.88
C LEU A 226 12.57 -8.97 -3.47
N ILE A 227 11.27 -8.93 -3.23
CA ILE A 227 10.67 -8.75 -1.90
C ILE A 227 10.57 -10.08 -1.16
N GLY A 228 10.15 -11.14 -1.86
CA GLY A 228 9.92 -12.44 -1.27
C GLY A 228 9.33 -13.43 -2.26
N TYR A 229 8.80 -14.52 -1.73
CA TYR A 229 8.21 -15.59 -2.52
C TYR A 229 6.77 -15.81 -2.11
N SER A 230 5.88 -16.00 -3.07
CA SER A 230 4.46 -16.20 -2.81
C SER A 230 4.20 -17.45 -1.96
N GLY A 231 3.21 -17.34 -1.08
CA GLY A 231 2.77 -18.41 -0.20
C GLY A 231 1.50 -19.08 -0.67
N GLN A 232 0.96 -19.89 0.23
CA GLN A 232 -0.27 -20.63 0.05
C GLN A 232 -1.07 -20.66 1.36
N VAL A 233 -2.38 -20.44 1.24
CA VAL A 233 -3.35 -20.62 2.33
C VAL A 233 -4.37 -21.65 1.89
N GLY A 234 -4.38 -22.82 2.52
CA GLY A 234 -5.21 -23.94 2.07
C GLY A 234 -4.86 -24.35 0.64
N ASP A 235 -5.85 -24.38 -0.25
CA ASP A 235 -5.69 -24.65 -1.69
C ASP A 235 -5.41 -23.39 -2.52
N ASN A 236 -5.31 -22.21 -1.90
CA ASN A 236 -5.19 -20.93 -2.57
C ASN A 236 -3.77 -20.36 -2.50
N SER A 237 -2.97 -20.61 -3.54
CA SER A 237 -1.65 -20.01 -3.73
C SER A 237 -1.76 -18.58 -4.27
N HIS A 238 -1.25 -17.61 -3.52
CA HIS A 238 -1.35 -16.19 -3.86
C HIS A 238 -0.42 -15.33 -3.01
N SER A 239 -0.30 -14.06 -3.39
CA SER A 239 0.16 -13.00 -2.49
C SER A 239 -0.78 -11.81 -2.59
N ALA A 240 -1.00 -11.16 -1.46
CA ALA A 240 -1.94 -10.06 -1.32
C ALA A 240 -1.19 -8.74 -1.12
N PHE A 241 -1.57 -7.72 -1.87
CA PHE A 241 -0.95 -6.40 -1.82
C PHE A 241 -1.97 -5.37 -1.35
N ARG A 242 -1.56 -4.56 -0.38
CA ARG A 242 -2.33 -3.39 0.07
C ARG A 242 -1.48 -2.14 -0.05
N PHE A 243 -2.14 -1.06 -0.45
CA PHE A 243 -1.50 0.22 -0.69
C PHE A 243 -2.22 1.31 0.10
N LYS A 244 -1.48 2.11 0.88
CA LYS A 244 -1.98 3.41 1.33
C LYS A 244 -1.34 4.53 0.54
N VAL A 245 -2.16 5.46 0.07
CA VAL A 245 -1.72 6.63 -0.71
C VAL A 245 -2.12 7.91 0.02
N ARG A 246 -1.28 8.94 -0.08
CA ARG A 246 -1.55 10.24 0.55
C ARG A 246 -2.59 11.05 -0.22
N SER A 247 -3.53 11.66 0.51
CA SER A 247 -4.46 12.67 0.00
C SER A 247 -4.42 13.93 0.88
N GLY A 248 -5.00 15.04 0.41
CA GLY A 248 -5.19 16.26 1.22
C GLY A 248 -6.33 16.14 2.22
N ASP A 249 -7.30 15.27 1.95
CA ASP A 249 -8.43 14.99 2.82
C ASP A 249 -8.08 13.91 3.84
N PRO A 250 -8.66 13.92 5.05
CA PRO A 250 -8.44 12.85 6.03
C PRO A 250 -9.22 11.57 5.67
N ASN A 251 -8.59 10.42 5.83
CA ASN A 251 -9.18 9.10 5.75
C ASN A 251 -10.17 8.88 6.92
N PRO A 252 -11.46 8.63 6.64
CA PRO A 252 -12.48 8.45 7.66
C PRO A 252 -12.33 7.17 8.50
N LEU A 253 -11.52 6.21 8.06
CA LEU A 253 -11.28 4.96 8.80
C LEU A 253 -10.08 5.04 9.75
N THR A 254 -9.30 6.12 9.72
CA THR A 254 -8.12 6.24 10.59
C THR A 254 -8.54 6.55 12.01
N GLU A 255 -8.27 5.61 12.92
CA GLU A 255 -8.42 5.79 14.37
C GLU A 255 -7.11 6.26 15.00
N ALA A 256 -5.97 5.77 14.50
CA ALA A 256 -4.64 6.18 14.93
C ALA A 256 -3.64 6.09 13.78
N GLY A 257 -2.81 7.11 13.60
CA GLY A 257 -1.73 7.13 12.60
C GLY A 257 -1.73 8.42 11.82
N ASP A 258 -1.15 8.38 10.61
CA ASP A 258 -1.28 9.47 9.67
C ASP A 258 -2.70 9.46 9.08
N PRO A 259 -3.54 10.48 9.37
CA PRO A 259 -4.92 10.50 8.89
C PRO A 259 -5.01 10.76 7.39
N TYR A 260 -3.94 11.15 6.71
CA TYR A 260 -3.95 11.51 5.29
C TYR A 260 -3.61 10.33 4.37
N LEU A 261 -3.46 9.12 4.92
CA LEU A 261 -3.17 7.90 4.17
C LEU A 261 -4.45 7.08 3.95
N HIS A 262 -4.80 6.81 2.69
CA HIS A 262 -6.03 6.15 2.27
C HIS A 262 -5.75 4.80 1.62
N TRP A 263 -6.59 3.81 1.90
CA TRP A 263 -6.61 2.55 1.16
C TRP A 263 -7.28 2.73 -0.20
N VAL A 264 -6.73 2.06 -1.22
CA VAL A 264 -7.15 2.16 -2.63
C VAL A 264 -7.42 0.76 -3.20
N GLN A 265 -8.20 0.66 -4.29
CA GLN A 265 -8.29 -0.56 -5.11
C GLN A 265 -7.09 -0.66 -6.07
N PRO A 266 -6.10 -1.55 -5.86
CA PRO A 266 -4.85 -1.46 -6.59
C PRO A 266 -4.97 -1.69 -8.11
N SER A 267 -5.86 -2.60 -8.52
CA SER A 267 -6.07 -2.98 -9.94
C SER A 267 -6.52 -1.81 -10.82
N VAL A 268 -7.35 -0.92 -10.27
CA VAL A 268 -7.99 0.18 -11.01
C VAL A 268 -7.48 1.56 -10.60
N PHE A 269 -6.84 1.67 -9.44
CA PHE A 269 -6.29 2.92 -8.98
C PHE A 269 -5.00 3.25 -9.72
N PHE A 270 -4.07 2.30 -9.83
CA PHE A 270 -2.73 2.52 -10.38
C PHE A 270 -2.65 2.24 -11.88
N TYR A 271 -1.64 2.86 -12.50
CA TYR A 271 -1.13 2.46 -13.80
C TYR A 271 -0.03 1.43 -13.62
N TRP A 272 -0.13 0.32 -14.35
CA TRP A 272 0.80 -0.80 -14.26
C TRP A 272 1.57 -0.96 -15.56
N GLN A 273 2.84 -1.34 -15.44
CA GLN A 273 3.72 -1.67 -16.56
C GLN A 273 4.56 -2.89 -16.18
N CYS A 274 4.96 -3.69 -17.15
CA CYS A 274 5.94 -4.74 -16.89
C CYS A 274 7.31 -4.16 -16.56
N PHE A 275 8.01 -4.80 -15.62
CA PHE A 275 9.37 -4.45 -15.32
C PHE A 275 10.31 -5.04 -16.37
N GLU A 276 11.18 -4.19 -16.92
CA GLU A 276 12.37 -4.58 -17.66
C GLU A 276 13.55 -3.76 -17.10
N PRO A 277 14.79 -4.28 -17.05
CA PRO A 277 15.93 -3.58 -16.45
C PRO A 277 16.22 -2.20 -17.05
N ASP A 278 15.87 -1.98 -18.32
CA ASP A 278 16.04 -0.74 -19.06
C ASP A 278 14.74 0.04 -19.27
N ALA A 279 13.62 -0.44 -18.71
CA ALA A 279 12.35 0.26 -18.78
C ALA A 279 12.39 1.60 -18.05
N VAL A 280 11.91 2.65 -18.71
CA VAL A 280 11.69 3.96 -18.10
C VAL A 280 10.25 4.05 -17.61
N PHE A 281 10.07 4.21 -16.31
CA PHE A 281 8.75 4.41 -15.71
C PHE A 281 8.43 5.90 -15.64
N GLN A 282 7.24 6.26 -16.13
CA GLN A 282 6.72 7.61 -15.93
C GLN A 282 6.25 7.79 -14.48
N PRO A 283 6.23 9.03 -13.96
CA PRO A 283 5.71 9.30 -12.62
C PRO A 283 4.33 8.69 -12.41
N GLY A 284 4.13 8.03 -11.26
CA GLY A 284 2.88 7.38 -10.93
C GLY A 284 2.67 5.98 -11.49
N VAL A 285 3.53 5.50 -12.39
CA VAL A 285 3.44 4.13 -12.94
C VAL A 285 4.16 3.15 -12.00
N LEU A 286 3.46 2.08 -11.64
CA LEU A 286 4.00 0.96 -10.88
C LEU A 286 4.42 -0.18 -11.81
N ALA A 287 5.47 -0.90 -11.44
CA ALA A 287 5.75 -2.19 -12.04
C ALA A 287 4.77 -3.25 -11.53
N TYR A 288 4.35 -4.18 -12.38
CA TYR A 288 3.73 -5.41 -11.91
C TYR A 288 4.68 -6.13 -10.94
N PRO A 289 4.20 -6.65 -9.80
CA PRO A 289 5.07 -7.17 -8.75
C PRO A 289 5.53 -8.63 -9.02
N PHE A 290 5.73 -8.97 -10.29
CA PHE A 290 6.14 -10.28 -10.78
C PHE A 290 6.69 -10.14 -12.20
N ASP A 291 7.39 -11.17 -12.65
CA ASP A 291 7.82 -11.29 -14.04
C ASP A 291 6.59 -11.51 -14.95
N CYS A 292 6.37 -10.57 -15.88
CA CYS A 292 5.23 -10.62 -16.80
C CYS A 292 5.28 -11.81 -17.76
N GLU A 293 6.46 -12.39 -18.01
CA GLU A 293 6.58 -13.60 -18.84
C GLU A 293 5.91 -14.82 -18.18
N LEU A 294 5.60 -14.75 -16.88
CA LEU A 294 4.92 -15.80 -16.13
C LEU A 294 3.39 -15.71 -16.16
N ILE A 295 2.81 -14.69 -16.80
CA ILE A 295 1.36 -14.48 -16.89
C ILE A 295 0.62 -15.50 -17.81
N PRO A 296 1.13 -15.86 -19.01
CA PRO A 296 0.39 -16.64 -19.99
C PRO A 296 -0.18 -17.98 -19.48
#